data_AF-A0A814T722-F1
#
_entry.id   AF-A0A814T722-F1
#
_cell.length_a   1.000
_cell.length_b   1.000
_cell.length_c   1.000
_cell.angle_alpha   90.00
_cell.angle_beta   90.00
_cell.angle_gamma   90.00
#
_symmetry.space_group_name_H-M   'P 1'
#
loop_
_entity.id
_entity.type
_entity.pdbx_description
1 polymer ?
#
loop_
_entity_poly.entity_id
_entity_poly.type
_entity_poly.pdbx_seq_one_letter_code
_entity_poly.pdbx_strand_id
1 'polypeptide(L)'
;MSVTKDKAKEQFKKYEGIHKSMDEQTNTLAALVLTTPEKQSTAPKSVQASGTALQQVEDDSDDVIYTNHFPCSFSLDLTFYHREKRRQFVSDILFAKTIHATAVCWYDEGSCMYSTTNFKDKLPIIYEKEEHGYQRRLTINGPSTTSGTKYLDQSSIRIIETLIKQVLKQQFKVVGSVFYRWDEEADQDGPYNLLTGFKLAMCLTESGPTLNVDTTITRFYPHLDLLAFILERLLKNESSFRGSLLDRHYDQIGNRLKDVEVTTAQSNYEKIYILTGYFSDQLPEKTPIKEQGNLLNYYKHLGFELRYPQLYCVKAYPLGNPQNLVDLPIELCCLREWQQVKEDENTKPVPAPTVDKRYHSILTAIRYCNFHDDELCKEIQLEVNCQTMMGIPYETLSKRQIILGRQGAFTNPVSIDNMAFIYLAERQQPNARQIQEKLLNNFYDAANRQRMTLPEYPNEYEIFADRNLEDKVRSVLSKLKHKQCQFILCLENCRNSKIHELFKQIACNEFGLVTQCANFTKVQRISNLKTYCSNLLKSVNTKLSGENKQVAQLQTSIKTMFIGADVQHTKNNYSGELPSIAAVVASMNSECTLTNQRVSRQ
;
A
#
# COMPACT_ATOMS: atom_id res chain seq x y z
N MET A 1 -19.05 -37.43 18.98
CA MET A 1 -18.68 -36.06 18.58
C MET A 1 -19.89 -35.18 18.16
N SER A 2 -21.14 -35.56 18.45
CA SER A 2 -22.33 -34.76 18.09
C SER A 2 -22.94 -33.93 19.24
N VAL A 3 -22.51 -34.12 20.49
CA VAL A 3 -23.13 -33.46 21.68
C VAL A 3 -22.48 -32.10 22.02
N THR A 4 -21.40 -31.71 21.33
CA THR A 4 -20.68 -30.44 21.58
C THR A 4 -21.07 -29.28 20.65
N LYS A 5 -21.83 -29.52 19.57
CA LYS A 5 -22.26 -28.45 18.65
C LYS A 5 -23.43 -27.63 19.17
N ASP A 6 -24.36 -28.23 19.91
CA ASP A 6 -25.57 -27.53 20.35
C ASP A 6 -25.31 -26.62 21.57
N LYS A 7 -24.39 -27.02 22.47
CA LYS A 7 -23.93 -26.15 23.56
C LYS A 7 -23.14 -24.92 23.08
N ALA A 8 -22.45 -25.03 21.93
CA ALA A 8 -21.74 -23.90 21.32
C ALA A 8 -22.69 -22.90 20.64
N LYS A 9 -23.81 -23.37 20.06
CA LYS A 9 -24.84 -22.50 19.47
C LYS A 9 -25.65 -21.74 20.53
N GLU A 10 -25.92 -22.35 21.68
CA GLU A 10 -26.58 -21.67 22.80
C GLU A 10 -25.71 -20.58 23.45
N GLN A 11 -24.38 -20.79 23.54
CA GLN A 11 -23.47 -19.75 23.99
C GLN A 11 -23.33 -18.60 22.98
N PHE A 12 -23.33 -18.87 21.67
CA PHE A 12 -23.23 -17.84 20.63
C PHE A 12 -24.41 -16.85 20.64
N LYS A 13 -25.64 -17.31 20.89
CA LYS A 13 -26.82 -16.44 21.03
C LYS A 13 -26.77 -15.50 22.24
N LYS A 14 -25.97 -15.84 23.26
CA LYS A 14 -25.76 -14.99 24.44
C LYS A 14 -24.73 -13.87 24.19
N TYR A 15 -23.88 -13.99 23.17
CA TYR A 15 -22.88 -12.99 22.78
C TYR A 15 -23.37 -12.01 21.70
N GLU A 16 -24.37 -12.37 20.88
CA GLU A 16 -25.00 -11.42 19.94
C GLU A 16 -25.69 -10.23 20.65
N GLY A 17 -26.12 -10.42 21.91
CA GLY A 17 -26.66 -9.34 22.74
C GLY A 17 -25.63 -8.33 23.24
N ILE A 18 -24.33 -8.68 23.20
CA ILE A 18 -23.22 -7.83 23.68
C ILE A 18 -22.56 -7.09 22.50
N HIS A 19 -22.63 -7.65 21.29
CA HIS A 19 -22.10 -7.00 20.07
C HIS A 19 -22.78 -5.66 19.74
N LYS A 20 -24.05 -5.46 20.14
CA LYS A 20 -24.75 -4.18 19.94
C LYS A 20 -24.31 -3.04 20.85
N SER A 21 -23.54 -3.29 21.92
CA SER A 21 -23.05 -2.22 22.81
C SER A 21 -21.56 -1.92 22.66
N MET A 22 -20.80 -2.68 21.85
CA MET A 22 -19.37 -2.44 21.62
C MET A 22 -19.08 -1.63 20.36
N ASP A 23 -20.01 -1.56 19.40
CA ASP A 23 -19.87 -0.71 18.20
C ASP A 23 -19.93 0.80 18.52
N GLU A 24 -20.31 1.19 19.74
CA GLU A 24 -20.34 2.59 20.20
C GLU A 24 -19.01 3.07 20.85
N GLN A 25 -18.02 2.20 21.07
CA GLN A 25 -16.77 2.58 21.78
C GLN A 25 -15.47 2.44 20.96
N THR A 26 -15.52 1.98 19.71
CA THR A 26 -14.32 1.67 18.91
C THR A 26 -13.76 2.81 18.06
N ASN A 27 -14.25 4.04 18.19
CA ASN A 27 -13.85 5.17 17.34
C ASN A 27 -12.92 6.21 18.01
N THR A 28 -12.18 5.82 19.04
CA THR A 28 -11.19 6.70 19.67
C THR A 28 -9.94 5.88 19.97
N LEU A 29 -9.00 5.81 19.02
CA LEU A 29 -7.56 5.55 19.18
C LEU A 29 -6.91 5.27 17.82
N ALA A 30 -6.67 6.33 17.04
CA ALA A 30 -5.82 6.29 15.86
C ALA A 30 -4.92 7.53 15.83
N ALA A 31 -3.98 7.58 16.76
CA ALA A 31 -2.82 8.48 16.69
C ALA A 31 -1.61 7.75 17.29
N LEU A 32 -1.04 6.83 16.52
CA LEU A 32 0.25 6.22 16.83
C LEU A 32 1.23 6.65 15.74
N VAL A 33 1.97 7.71 16.05
CA VAL A 33 3.08 8.21 15.24
C VAL A 33 4.14 7.12 15.18
N LEU A 34 4.30 6.52 14.01
CA LEU A 34 5.40 5.61 13.71
C LEU A 34 6.70 6.40 13.63
N THR A 35 7.44 6.50 14.73
CA THR A 35 8.81 6.99 14.74
C THR A 35 9.73 5.98 14.05
N THR A 36 10.48 6.45 13.05
CA THR A 36 11.50 5.69 12.32
C THR A 36 12.65 5.24 13.25
N PRO A 37 13.35 4.13 12.95
CA PRO A 37 14.43 3.65 13.79
C PRO A 37 15.67 4.54 13.70
N GLU A 38 16.20 4.92 14.86
CA GLU A 38 17.44 5.66 15.08
C GLU A 38 18.61 5.08 14.26
N LYS A 39 19.15 5.88 13.34
CA LYS A 39 20.53 5.73 12.87
C LYS A 39 21.44 6.41 13.88
N GLN A 40 22.32 5.63 14.49
CA GLN A 40 23.42 6.12 15.32
C GLN A 40 24.28 7.11 14.50
N SER A 41 24.23 8.39 14.88
CA SER A 41 25.10 9.44 14.37
C SER A 41 26.49 9.30 15.01
N THR A 42 27.48 8.95 14.20
CA THR A 42 28.89 9.20 14.49
C THR A 42 29.23 10.62 14.05
N ALA A 43 29.59 11.47 15.00
CA ALA A 43 30.03 12.84 14.76
C ALA A 43 31.21 12.91 13.77
N PRO A 44 31.20 13.83 12.78
CA PRO A 44 32.41 14.31 12.14
C PRO A 44 32.79 15.70 12.66
N LYS A 45 34.11 15.92 12.60
CA LYS A 45 34.86 17.06 13.11
C LYS A 45 34.50 18.37 12.41
N SER A 46 34.65 19.43 13.19
CA SER A 46 34.64 20.85 12.84
C SER A 46 35.36 21.18 11.52
N VAL A 47 34.66 21.87 10.61
CA VAL A 47 35.25 22.77 9.61
C VAL A 47 34.41 24.05 9.59
N GLN A 48 35.07 25.17 9.86
CA GLN A 48 34.50 26.51 9.80
C GLN A 48 34.15 26.89 8.35
N ALA A 49 32.94 27.38 8.12
CA ALA A 49 32.62 28.25 6.98
C ALA A 49 31.46 29.18 7.36
N SER A 50 31.66 30.45 7.03
CA SER A 50 30.92 31.65 7.42
C SER A 50 29.72 32.00 6.52
N GLY A 51 28.70 32.65 7.11
CA GLY A 51 27.62 33.38 6.43
C GLY A 51 26.37 32.50 6.17
N THR A 52 25.14 32.85 6.51
CA THR A 52 24.51 34.14 6.86
C THR A 52 23.26 33.80 7.67
N ALA A 53 22.98 34.55 8.74
CA ALA A 53 21.94 34.26 9.73
C ALA A 53 20.52 34.33 9.13
N LEU A 54 19.80 33.20 9.15
CA LEU A 54 18.34 33.18 9.15
C LEU A 54 17.91 33.25 10.61
N GLN A 55 17.17 34.30 10.96
CA GLN A 55 16.57 34.48 12.29
C GLN A 55 15.74 33.24 12.64
N GLN A 56 16.21 32.51 13.66
CA GLN A 56 15.38 31.57 14.38
C GLN A 56 14.31 32.39 15.09
N VAL A 57 13.07 32.18 14.69
CA VAL A 57 11.93 32.50 15.53
C VAL A 57 11.93 31.43 16.62
N GLU A 58 12.48 31.78 17.78
CA GLU A 58 12.21 31.08 19.04
C GLU A 58 10.73 31.33 19.35
N ASP A 59 9.88 30.35 19.07
CA ASP A 59 8.46 30.35 19.48
C ASP A 59 8.34 29.48 20.74
N ASP A 60 8.26 30.15 21.88
CA ASP A 60 8.10 29.63 23.25
C ASP A 60 6.70 29.00 23.47
N SER A 61 6.39 27.89 22.78
CA SER A 61 5.28 27.01 23.18
C SER A 61 5.49 25.55 22.74
N ASP A 62 6.38 24.84 23.44
CA ASP A 62 6.79 23.44 23.18
C ASP A 62 5.71 22.35 23.47
N ASP A 63 4.45 22.72 23.72
CA ASP A 63 3.41 21.81 24.24
C ASP A 63 2.40 21.31 23.19
N VAL A 64 2.59 21.59 21.90
CA VAL A 64 1.64 21.19 20.84
C VAL A 64 2.27 20.31 19.74
N ILE A 65 1.54 19.29 19.32
CA ILE A 65 1.83 18.53 18.10
C ILE A 65 0.91 19.03 16.98
N TYR A 66 1.51 19.41 15.85
CA TYR A 66 0.74 19.71 14.65
C TYR A 66 0.20 18.42 14.03
N THR A 67 -1.11 18.40 13.80
CA THR A 67 -1.82 17.36 13.05
C THR A 67 -1.72 17.64 11.54
N ASN A 68 -2.42 16.89 10.71
CA ASN A 68 -2.67 17.22 9.30
C ASN A 68 -4.11 17.65 9.05
N HIS A 69 -4.77 18.16 10.09
CA HIS A 69 -6.15 18.64 10.05
C HIS A 69 -6.20 20.16 9.96
N PHE A 70 -7.11 20.66 9.13
CA PHE A 70 -7.43 22.07 8.98
C PHE A 70 -8.83 22.33 9.52
N PRO A 71 -9.00 23.17 10.55
CA PRO A 71 -10.32 23.56 11.05
C PRO A 71 -11.16 24.13 9.91
N CYS A 72 -12.42 23.70 9.84
CA CYS A 72 -13.37 24.27 8.89
C CYS A 72 -14.73 24.51 9.54
N SER A 73 -15.48 25.44 8.94
CA SER A 73 -16.86 25.74 9.26
C SER A 73 -17.65 25.85 7.96
N PHE A 74 -18.95 25.62 8.06
CA PHE A 74 -19.87 25.74 6.94
C PHE A 74 -21.25 26.05 7.51
N SER A 75 -22.06 26.75 6.73
CA SER A 75 -23.44 27.06 7.09
C SER A 75 -24.35 26.36 6.09
N LEU A 76 -25.05 25.34 6.56
CA LEU A 76 -25.86 24.49 5.71
C LEU A 76 -27.21 24.21 6.38
N ASP A 77 -28.22 24.93 5.91
CA ASP A 77 -29.63 24.56 6.07
C ASP A 77 -29.99 23.57 4.95
N LEU A 78 -29.47 22.33 5.07
CA LEU A 78 -29.74 21.29 4.10
C LEU A 78 -31.19 20.85 4.14
N THR A 79 -31.84 20.90 2.97
CA THR A 79 -33.12 20.21 2.78
C THR A 79 -32.87 18.89 2.07
N PHE A 80 -33.39 17.80 2.65
CA PHE A 80 -33.14 16.43 2.20
C PHE A 80 -34.30 15.93 1.34
N TYR A 81 -33.98 15.44 0.14
CA TYR A 81 -34.98 14.92 -0.80
C TYR A 81 -34.70 13.44 -1.05
N HIS A 82 -35.47 12.58 -0.39
CA HIS A 82 -35.29 11.14 -0.49
C HIS A 82 -36.11 10.58 -1.65
N ARG A 83 -35.49 9.69 -2.41
CA ARG A 83 -36.12 8.81 -3.39
C ARG A 83 -36.40 9.47 -4.73
N GLU A 84 -35.42 9.39 -5.63
CA GLU A 84 -35.65 8.81 -6.97
C GLU A 84 -34.32 8.41 -7.66
N LYS A 85 -34.31 7.26 -8.34
CA LYS A 85 -33.09 6.62 -8.89
C LYS A 85 -32.51 7.26 -10.17
N ARG A 86 -33.08 8.34 -10.70
CA ARG A 86 -32.68 8.90 -12.01
C ARG A 86 -32.57 10.43 -12.00
N ARG A 87 -31.32 10.90 -12.02
CA ARG A 87 -30.90 12.33 -12.11
C ARG A 87 -31.67 13.13 -13.16
N GLN A 88 -31.95 12.55 -14.32
CA GLN A 88 -32.65 13.24 -15.41
C GLN A 88 -34.08 13.67 -15.03
N PHE A 89 -34.84 12.78 -14.39
CA PHE A 89 -36.23 13.04 -14.02
C PHE A 89 -36.36 14.22 -13.06
N VAL A 90 -35.48 14.26 -12.07
CA VAL A 90 -35.48 15.31 -11.05
C VAL A 90 -34.96 16.63 -11.65
N SER A 91 -33.95 16.58 -12.52
CA SER A 91 -33.49 17.73 -13.30
C SER A 91 -34.62 18.34 -14.13
N ASP A 92 -35.37 17.53 -14.85
CA ASP A 92 -36.49 17.98 -15.71
C ASP A 92 -37.59 18.67 -14.89
N ILE A 93 -37.87 18.20 -13.66
CA ILE A 93 -38.81 18.85 -12.73
C ILE A 93 -38.29 20.22 -12.29
N LEU A 94 -37.03 20.31 -11.88
CA LEU A 94 -36.42 21.55 -11.41
C LEU A 94 -36.34 22.61 -12.52
N PHE A 95 -36.04 22.20 -13.76
CA PHE A 95 -36.06 23.07 -14.93
C PHE A 95 -37.49 23.51 -15.29
N ALA A 96 -38.44 22.58 -15.36
CA ALA A 96 -39.83 22.89 -15.69
C ALA A 96 -40.50 23.86 -14.70
N LYS A 97 -40.04 23.87 -13.44
CA LYS A 97 -40.53 24.77 -12.39
C LYS A 97 -39.70 26.06 -12.24
N THR A 98 -38.70 26.29 -13.11
CA THR A 98 -37.76 27.44 -13.00
C THR A 98 -37.01 27.50 -11.65
N ILE A 99 -36.86 26.36 -10.98
CA ILE A 99 -36.21 26.25 -9.65
C ILE A 99 -34.70 26.04 -9.80
N HIS A 100 -34.26 25.40 -10.90
CA HIS A 100 -32.86 25.04 -11.16
C HIS A 100 -31.91 26.24 -11.17
N ALA A 101 -32.40 27.44 -11.51
CA ALA A 101 -31.56 28.64 -11.64
C ALA A 101 -31.06 29.20 -10.29
N THR A 102 -31.64 28.78 -9.16
CA THR A 102 -31.35 29.36 -7.83
C THR A 102 -30.87 28.34 -6.80
N ALA A 103 -30.72 27.08 -7.16
CA ALA A 103 -30.52 26.00 -6.19
C ALA A 103 -29.42 25.04 -6.63
N VAL A 104 -28.35 24.90 -5.84
CA VAL A 104 -27.44 23.77 -6.01
C VAL A 104 -28.14 22.50 -5.58
N CYS A 105 -28.18 21.53 -6.49
CA CYS A 105 -28.75 20.21 -6.27
C CYS A 105 -27.71 19.14 -6.59
N TRP A 106 -27.52 18.18 -5.69
CA TRP A 106 -26.61 17.06 -5.88
C TRP A 106 -27.27 15.74 -5.55
N TYR A 107 -26.72 14.66 -6.10
CA TYR A 107 -27.24 13.32 -5.95
C TYR A 107 -26.15 12.44 -5.35
N ASP A 108 -26.49 11.62 -4.36
CA ASP A 108 -25.61 10.52 -3.99
C ASP A 108 -25.72 9.37 -5.00
N GLU A 109 -24.77 8.43 -4.90
CA GLU A 109 -24.78 7.17 -5.64
C GLU A 109 -25.99 6.27 -5.26
N GLY A 110 -26.80 6.67 -4.29
CA GLY A 110 -27.80 5.89 -3.56
C GLY A 110 -29.27 6.28 -3.74
N SER A 111 -29.61 7.20 -4.66
CA SER A 111 -30.99 7.68 -4.99
C SER A 111 -31.51 8.88 -4.18
N CYS A 112 -30.67 9.60 -3.44
CA CYS A 112 -31.06 10.81 -2.71
C CYS A 112 -30.59 12.07 -3.44
N MET A 113 -31.47 13.07 -3.50
CA MET A 113 -31.11 14.43 -3.90
C MET A 113 -30.98 15.30 -2.66
N TYR A 114 -30.05 16.22 -2.71
CA TYR A 114 -29.81 17.20 -1.67
C TYR A 114 -29.81 18.60 -2.30
N SER A 115 -30.27 19.59 -1.54
CA SER A 115 -30.18 20.98 -1.99
C SER A 115 -29.93 21.94 -0.84
N THR A 116 -29.21 23.01 -1.17
CA THR A 116 -29.08 24.24 -0.36
C THR A 116 -30.39 25.03 -0.30
N THR A 117 -31.34 24.73 -1.19
CA THR A 117 -32.66 25.37 -1.21
C THR A 117 -33.73 24.46 -0.63
N ASN A 118 -34.61 25.03 0.20
CA ASN A 118 -35.81 24.36 0.67
C ASN A 118 -36.92 24.44 -0.39
N PHE A 119 -37.36 23.29 -0.89
CA PHE A 119 -38.37 23.16 -1.94
C PHE A 119 -39.76 22.84 -1.38
N LYS A 120 -39.95 22.74 -0.05
CA LYS A 120 -41.27 22.45 0.55
C LYS A 120 -42.36 23.42 0.11
N ASP A 121 -42.00 24.68 -0.11
CA ASP A 121 -42.94 25.72 -0.53
C ASP A 121 -43.13 25.76 -2.05
N LYS A 122 -42.28 25.05 -2.81
CA LYS A 122 -42.22 25.10 -4.29
C LYS A 122 -42.62 23.78 -4.97
N LEU A 123 -42.58 22.67 -4.25
CA LEU A 123 -42.91 21.33 -4.75
C LEU A 123 -43.77 20.56 -3.73
N PRO A 124 -44.75 19.76 -4.19
CA PRO A 124 -45.53 18.91 -3.30
C PRO A 124 -44.65 17.84 -2.65
N ILE A 125 -45.00 17.43 -1.43
CA ILE A 125 -44.29 16.41 -0.63
C ILE A 125 -44.09 15.10 -1.40
N ILE A 126 -45.03 14.77 -2.29
CA ILE A 126 -44.93 13.67 -3.22
C ILE A 126 -45.23 14.21 -4.62
N TYR A 127 -44.29 14.06 -5.55
CA TYR A 127 -44.50 14.38 -6.96
C TYR A 127 -44.53 13.09 -7.77
N GLU A 128 -45.66 12.80 -8.40
CA GLU A 128 -45.83 11.62 -9.24
C GLU A 128 -46.02 11.99 -10.71
N LYS A 129 -45.33 11.27 -11.61
CA LYS A 129 -45.51 11.42 -13.06
C LYS A 129 -45.43 10.05 -13.72
N GLU A 130 -46.33 9.78 -14.65
CA GLU A 130 -46.27 8.56 -15.46
C GLU A 130 -45.37 8.81 -16.67
N GLU A 131 -44.34 7.98 -16.85
CA GLU A 131 -43.39 8.14 -17.95
C GLU A 131 -43.00 6.76 -18.49
N HIS A 132 -43.31 6.51 -19.77
CA HIS A 132 -43.08 5.22 -20.45
C HIS A 132 -43.74 4.01 -19.74
N GLY A 133 -44.93 4.19 -19.16
CA GLY A 133 -45.68 3.11 -18.49
C GLY A 133 -45.24 2.82 -17.05
N TYR A 134 -44.37 3.64 -16.47
CA TYR A 134 -43.95 3.53 -15.07
C TYR A 134 -44.42 4.76 -14.28
N GLN A 135 -45.05 4.54 -13.12
CA GLN A 135 -45.28 5.60 -12.14
C GLN A 135 -43.95 5.97 -11.46
N ARG A 136 -43.55 7.23 -11.63
CA ARG A 136 -42.38 7.84 -10.99
C ARG A 136 -42.81 8.64 -9.80
N ARG A 137 -41.99 8.67 -8.74
CA ARG A 137 -42.32 9.29 -7.45
C ARG A 137 -41.08 9.91 -6.83
N LEU A 138 -41.10 11.23 -6.70
CA LEU A 138 -40.17 12.01 -5.88
C LEU A 138 -40.80 12.27 -4.51
N THR A 139 -40.11 11.96 -3.42
CA THR A 139 -40.57 12.24 -2.04
C THR A 139 -39.71 13.31 -1.38
N ILE A 140 -40.33 14.37 -0.88
CA ILE A 140 -39.65 15.44 -0.17
C ILE A 140 -39.75 15.15 1.33
N ASN A 141 -38.64 14.75 1.93
CA ASN A 141 -38.56 14.63 3.38
C ASN A 141 -38.27 16.00 3.99
N GLY A 142 -38.55 16.17 5.29
CA GLY A 142 -38.32 17.45 5.98
C GLY A 142 -36.86 17.94 5.92
N PRO A 143 -36.60 19.25 6.11
CA PRO A 143 -35.24 19.69 6.38
C PRO A 143 -34.77 19.03 7.67
N SER A 144 -33.65 18.33 7.64
CA SER A 144 -32.86 18.09 8.85
C SER A 144 -32.02 19.35 8.99
N THR A 145 -32.44 20.27 9.84
CA THR A 145 -31.59 21.42 10.18
C THR A 145 -30.31 20.87 10.82
N THR A 146 -29.20 20.93 10.09
CA THR A 146 -27.83 20.71 10.60
C THR A 146 -27.21 22.04 11.04
N SER A 147 -28.03 23.00 11.48
CA SER A 147 -27.54 24.27 12.00
C SER A 147 -26.88 24.03 13.36
N GLY A 148 -25.55 24.07 13.34
CA GLY A 148 -24.70 23.92 14.51
C GLY A 148 -23.90 22.62 14.51
N THR A 149 -22.62 22.75 14.84
CA THR A 149 -21.63 21.66 14.95
C THR A 149 -22.00 20.56 15.96
N LYS A 150 -23.05 20.76 16.76
CA LYS A 150 -23.46 19.88 17.87
C LYS A 150 -24.30 18.67 17.43
N TYR A 151 -24.84 18.64 16.20
CA TYR A 151 -25.72 17.57 15.70
C TYR A 151 -25.44 17.15 14.24
N LEU A 152 -24.19 17.22 13.79
CA LEU A 152 -23.81 16.71 12.47
C LEU A 152 -23.75 15.17 12.48
N ASP A 153 -24.60 14.51 11.70
CA ASP A 153 -24.52 13.07 11.50
C ASP A 153 -23.44 12.71 10.45
N GLN A 154 -22.99 11.44 10.43
CA GLN A 154 -21.97 10.99 9.47
C GLN A 154 -22.40 11.17 8.01
N SER A 155 -23.70 11.11 7.72
CA SER A 155 -24.24 11.32 6.37
C SER A 155 -23.98 12.74 5.89
N SER A 156 -24.22 13.74 6.75
CA SER A 156 -23.98 15.16 6.46
C SER A 156 -22.51 15.45 6.15
N ILE A 157 -21.58 14.83 6.90
CA ILE A 157 -20.14 14.96 6.64
C ILE A 157 -19.75 14.38 5.27
N ARG A 158 -20.27 13.20 4.93
CA ARG A 158 -19.99 12.56 3.62
C ARG A 158 -20.53 13.39 2.45
N ILE A 159 -21.68 14.02 2.64
CA ILE A 159 -22.30 14.90 1.65
C ILE A 159 -21.39 16.10 1.37
N ILE A 160 -20.97 16.81 2.41
CA ILE A 160 -20.11 17.99 2.28
C ILE A 160 -18.75 17.59 1.70
N GLU A 161 -18.16 16.48 2.16
CA GLU A 161 -16.95 15.93 1.58
C GLU A 161 -17.09 15.65 0.07
N THR A 162 -18.23 15.10 -0.36
CA THR A 162 -18.52 14.84 -1.77
C THR A 162 -18.60 16.13 -2.57
N LEU A 163 -19.25 17.17 -2.04
CA LEU A 163 -19.33 18.49 -2.67
C LEU A 163 -17.93 19.10 -2.84
N ILE A 164 -17.13 19.11 -1.77
CA ILE A 164 -15.75 19.62 -1.80
C ILE A 164 -14.92 18.86 -2.83
N LYS A 165 -15.01 17.52 -2.86
CA LYS A 165 -14.30 16.72 -3.85
C LYS A 165 -14.77 16.98 -5.28
N GLN A 166 -16.03 17.33 -5.48
CA GLN A 166 -16.56 17.69 -6.80
C GLN A 166 -16.03 19.03 -7.30
N VAL A 167 -15.83 20.01 -6.41
CA VAL A 167 -15.11 21.26 -6.71
C VAL A 167 -13.68 20.96 -7.14
N LEU A 168 -12.97 20.18 -6.33
CA LEU A 168 -11.57 19.84 -6.60
C LEU A 168 -11.39 19.04 -7.90
N LYS A 169 -12.35 18.18 -8.27
CA LYS A 169 -12.31 17.45 -9.55
C LYS A 169 -12.26 18.35 -10.79
N GLN A 170 -12.71 19.60 -10.70
CA GLN A 170 -12.65 20.56 -11.81
C GLN A 170 -11.27 21.23 -11.89
N GLN A 171 -10.58 21.35 -10.75
CA GLN A 171 -9.31 22.06 -10.63
C GLN A 171 -8.09 21.13 -10.71
N PHE A 172 -8.26 19.85 -10.41
CA PHE A 172 -7.18 18.87 -10.29
C PHE A 172 -7.45 17.62 -11.14
N LYS A 173 -6.39 16.93 -11.55
CA LYS A 173 -6.49 15.58 -12.07
C LYS A 173 -6.76 14.64 -10.90
N VAL A 174 -7.82 13.83 -11.01
CA VAL A 174 -8.10 12.76 -10.04
C VAL A 174 -7.66 11.42 -10.58
N VAL A 175 -6.79 10.73 -9.83
CA VAL A 175 -6.40 9.33 -10.09
C VAL A 175 -6.70 8.51 -8.83
N GLY A 176 -7.68 7.61 -8.93
CA GLY A 176 -8.25 6.93 -7.77
C GLY A 176 -8.90 7.91 -6.80
N SER A 177 -8.35 8.03 -5.58
CA SER A 177 -8.80 8.96 -4.54
C SER A 177 -7.84 10.13 -4.29
N VAL A 178 -6.86 10.30 -5.17
CA VAL A 178 -5.78 11.30 -5.03
C VAL A 178 -5.95 12.40 -6.07
N PHE A 179 -5.78 13.64 -5.63
CA PHE A 179 -5.78 14.85 -6.45
C PHE A 179 -4.34 15.22 -6.81
N TYR A 180 -4.08 15.42 -8.10
CA TYR A 180 -2.80 15.87 -8.65
C TYR A 180 -3.01 17.18 -9.40
N ARG A 181 -2.01 18.05 -9.35
CA ARG A 181 -2.04 19.30 -10.09
C ARG A 181 -1.71 19.06 -11.56
N TRP A 182 -2.42 19.74 -12.45
CA TRP A 182 -2.19 19.66 -13.88
C TRP A 182 -0.83 20.24 -14.30
N ASP A 183 -0.39 21.25 -13.56
CA ASP A 183 0.84 22.02 -13.80
C ASP A 183 1.99 21.60 -12.86
N GLU A 184 1.88 20.44 -12.22
CA GLU A 184 2.93 19.93 -11.35
C GLU A 184 4.16 19.50 -12.16
N GLU A 185 5.32 20.08 -11.82
CA GLU A 185 6.59 19.61 -12.36
C GLU A 185 6.95 18.25 -11.74
N ALA A 186 7.19 17.26 -12.60
CA ALA A 186 7.51 15.92 -12.16
C ALA A 186 9.02 15.71 -11.97
N ASP A 187 9.40 15.18 -10.81
CA ASP A 187 10.77 14.75 -10.57
C ASP A 187 11.04 13.42 -11.30
N GLN A 188 12.19 13.30 -11.95
CA GLN A 188 12.56 12.04 -12.61
C GLN A 188 13.04 10.98 -11.60
N ASP A 189 12.42 9.80 -11.60
CA ASP A 189 12.87 8.61 -10.85
C ASP A 189 13.11 7.42 -11.77
N GLY A 190 14.38 7.26 -12.18
CA GLY A 190 14.77 6.22 -13.13
C GLY A 190 14.08 6.44 -14.48
N PRO A 191 13.28 5.47 -14.98
CA PRO A 191 12.53 5.64 -16.21
C PRO A 191 11.19 6.37 -16.02
N TYR A 192 10.77 6.64 -14.78
CA TYR A 192 9.44 7.15 -14.45
C TYR A 192 9.48 8.59 -13.95
N ASN A 193 8.29 9.18 -13.81
CA ASN A 193 8.08 10.50 -13.24
C ASN A 193 7.42 10.37 -11.85
N LEU A 194 7.87 11.14 -10.87
CA LEU A 194 7.27 11.26 -9.55
C LEU A 194 6.41 12.52 -9.49
N LEU A 195 5.16 12.35 -9.05
CA LEU A 195 4.22 13.44 -8.81
C LEU A 195 3.72 13.39 -7.37
N THR A 196 3.58 14.55 -6.74
CA THR A 196 3.08 14.75 -5.39
C THR A 196 1.60 15.13 -5.42
N GLY A 197 0.75 14.12 -5.28
CA GLY A 197 -0.68 14.35 -5.08
C GLY A 197 -1.03 14.55 -3.61
N PHE A 198 -2.32 14.80 -3.35
CA PHE A 198 -2.87 14.79 -2.01
C PHE A 198 -4.23 14.09 -1.94
N LYS A 199 -4.53 13.53 -0.77
CA LYS A 199 -5.84 13.02 -0.38
C LYS A 199 -6.48 14.03 0.55
N LEU A 200 -7.80 14.13 0.45
CA LEU A 200 -8.61 14.97 1.31
C LEU A 200 -9.79 14.17 1.84
N ALA A 201 -10.02 14.28 3.13
CA ALA A 201 -11.16 13.69 3.82
C ALA A 201 -11.71 14.69 4.84
N MET A 202 -13.03 14.68 5.01
CA MET A 202 -13.67 15.48 6.05
C MET A 202 -13.84 14.64 7.32
N CYS A 203 -13.48 15.20 8.47
CA CYS A 203 -13.50 14.51 9.74
C CYS A 203 -14.24 15.35 10.79
N LEU A 204 -15.17 14.73 11.51
CA LEU A 204 -15.76 15.33 12.69
C LEU A 204 -14.88 15.00 13.91
N THR A 205 -14.37 16.04 14.55
CA THR A 205 -13.50 15.95 15.73
C THR A 205 -14.21 16.54 16.95
N GLU A 206 -13.66 16.35 18.15
CA GLU A 206 -14.17 17.00 19.37
C GLU A 206 -14.15 18.53 19.27
N SER A 207 -13.21 19.09 18.50
CA SER A 207 -13.10 20.53 18.22
C SER A 207 -14.01 21.01 17.08
N GLY A 208 -14.82 20.12 16.50
CA GLY A 208 -15.68 20.40 15.36
C GLY A 208 -15.18 19.79 14.04
N PRO A 209 -15.74 20.20 12.90
CA PRO A 209 -15.38 19.66 11.61
C PRO A 209 -13.98 20.14 11.16
N THR A 210 -13.28 19.25 10.48
CA THR A 210 -11.93 19.49 9.97
C THR A 210 -11.76 18.84 8.59
N LEU A 211 -10.86 19.40 7.78
CA LEU A 211 -10.36 18.76 6.58
C LEU A 211 -9.00 18.13 6.88
N ASN A 212 -8.94 16.80 6.82
CA ASN A 212 -7.69 16.06 6.85
C ASN A 212 -7.10 16.07 5.43
N VAL A 213 -5.87 16.56 5.30
CA VAL A 213 -5.11 16.54 4.04
C VAL A 213 -3.82 15.75 4.24
N ASP A 214 -3.57 14.81 3.33
CA ASP A 214 -2.33 14.05 3.34
C ASP A 214 -1.71 13.95 1.95
N THR A 215 -0.41 14.17 1.86
CA THR A 215 0.33 14.15 0.59
C THR A 215 0.87 12.77 0.29
N THR A 216 0.87 12.42 -0.99
CA THR A 216 1.33 11.13 -1.52
C THR A 216 2.20 11.36 -2.74
N ILE A 217 3.39 10.78 -2.73
CA ILE A 217 4.28 10.78 -3.90
C ILE A 217 4.04 9.48 -4.68
N THR A 218 3.71 9.59 -5.96
CA THR A 218 3.34 8.46 -6.80
C THR A 218 4.13 8.44 -8.09
N ARG A 219 4.50 7.25 -8.56
CA ARG A 219 5.15 7.07 -9.86
C ARG A 219 4.14 6.99 -10.98
N PHE A 220 4.41 7.75 -12.03
CA PHE A 220 3.68 7.74 -13.28
C PHE A 220 4.60 7.42 -14.46
N TYR A 221 4.01 6.80 -15.48
CA TYR A 221 4.66 6.76 -16.79
C TYR A 221 4.73 8.18 -17.35
N PRO A 222 5.87 8.59 -17.93
CA PRO A 222 5.98 9.90 -18.56
C PRO A 222 5.09 9.95 -19.80
N HIS A 223 4.63 11.16 -20.16
CA HIS A 223 3.95 11.38 -21.42
C HIS A 223 4.97 11.37 -22.57
N LEU A 224 5.21 10.18 -23.15
CA LEU A 224 6.17 9.93 -24.22
C LEU A 224 5.64 8.88 -25.18
N ASP A 225 6.07 8.98 -26.44
CA ASP A 225 5.94 7.88 -27.39
C ASP A 225 6.63 6.63 -26.85
N LEU A 226 6.05 5.46 -27.14
CA LEU A 226 6.52 4.20 -26.58
C LEU A 226 7.98 3.91 -26.99
N LEU A 227 8.33 4.23 -28.23
CA LEU A 227 9.71 4.09 -28.71
C LEU A 227 10.68 5.00 -27.96
N ALA A 228 10.32 6.28 -27.77
CA ALA A 228 11.12 7.25 -27.04
C ALA A 228 11.33 6.79 -25.59
N PHE A 229 10.26 6.35 -24.92
CA PHE A 229 10.35 5.79 -23.58
C PHE A 229 11.30 4.59 -23.49
N ILE A 230 11.22 3.64 -24.44
CA ILE A 230 12.12 2.47 -24.46
C ILE A 230 13.58 2.91 -24.61
N LEU A 231 13.87 3.80 -25.55
CA LEU A 231 15.25 4.18 -25.90
C LEU A 231 15.87 5.10 -24.84
N GLU A 232 15.14 6.13 -24.41
CA GLU A 232 15.63 7.18 -23.52
C GLU A 232 15.56 6.76 -22.06
N ARG A 233 14.46 6.13 -21.63
CA ARG A 233 14.16 5.87 -20.22
C ARG A 233 14.55 4.46 -19.79
N LEU A 234 14.18 3.43 -20.55
CA LEU A 234 14.47 2.04 -20.19
C LEU A 234 15.90 1.61 -20.52
N LEU A 235 16.34 1.84 -21.77
CA LEU A 235 17.66 1.39 -22.24
C LEU A 235 18.77 2.43 -22.07
N LYS A 236 18.41 3.73 -22.01
CA LYS A 236 19.35 4.87 -21.94
C LYS A 236 20.39 4.86 -23.06
N ASN A 237 19.97 4.50 -24.28
CA ASN A 237 20.86 4.22 -25.41
C ASN A 237 20.46 4.92 -26.72
N GLU A 238 19.70 6.02 -26.65
CA GLU A 238 19.16 6.74 -27.81
C GLU A 238 20.23 7.03 -28.88
N SER A 239 21.40 7.54 -28.47
CA SER A 239 22.51 7.90 -29.39
C SER A 239 23.13 6.71 -30.14
N SER A 240 22.87 5.48 -29.70
CA SER A 240 23.37 4.26 -30.35
C SER A 240 22.30 3.54 -31.17
N PHE A 241 21.06 4.02 -31.16
CA PHE A 241 19.98 3.39 -31.91
C PHE A 241 20.15 3.66 -33.42
N ARG A 242 20.47 2.59 -34.17
CA ARG A 242 20.59 2.62 -35.64
C ARG A 242 19.39 1.99 -36.34
N GLY A 243 18.22 2.04 -35.69
CA GLY A 243 16.99 1.47 -36.23
C GLY A 243 16.71 0.03 -35.82
N SER A 244 17.60 -0.69 -35.12
CA SER A 244 17.37 -2.08 -34.69
C SER A 244 17.72 -2.31 -33.22
N LEU A 245 17.09 -3.31 -32.59
CA LEU A 245 17.32 -3.75 -31.21
C LEU A 245 17.84 -5.19 -31.20
N LEU A 246 18.74 -5.50 -30.27
CA LEU A 246 19.20 -6.88 -30.04
C LEU A 246 18.06 -7.73 -29.47
N ASP A 247 17.97 -9.00 -29.91
CA ASP A 247 16.91 -9.94 -29.48
C ASP A 247 16.77 -10.02 -27.95
N ARG A 248 17.90 -10.08 -27.23
CA ARG A 248 17.93 -10.11 -25.75
C ARG A 248 17.24 -8.91 -25.08
N HIS A 249 17.12 -7.77 -25.76
CA HIS A 249 16.48 -6.58 -25.20
C HIS A 249 14.95 -6.70 -25.27
N TYR A 250 14.39 -7.39 -26.26
CA TYR A 250 12.94 -7.54 -26.37
C TYR A 250 12.35 -8.27 -25.17
N ASP A 251 13.00 -9.33 -24.67
CA ASP A 251 12.56 -10.00 -23.44
C ASP A 251 12.62 -9.08 -22.21
N GLN A 252 13.67 -8.27 -22.10
CA GLN A 252 13.84 -7.34 -20.98
C GLN A 252 12.82 -6.21 -21.02
N ILE A 253 12.57 -5.64 -22.21
CA ILE A 253 11.60 -4.58 -22.43
C ILE A 253 10.19 -5.13 -22.22
N GLY A 254 9.89 -6.31 -22.76
CA GLY A 254 8.59 -6.96 -22.67
C GLY A 254 8.15 -7.16 -21.23
N ASN A 255 9.04 -7.68 -20.37
CA ASN A 255 8.78 -7.81 -18.94
C ASN A 255 8.48 -6.47 -18.24
N ARG A 256 9.06 -5.36 -18.70
CA ARG A 256 8.85 -4.01 -18.12
C ARG A 256 7.59 -3.33 -18.65
N LEU A 257 7.12 -3.73 -19.82
CA LEU A 257 5.94 -3.17 -20.50
C LEU A 257 4.68 -3.99 -20.30
N LYS A 258 4.76 -5.12 -19.60
CA LYS A 258 3.58 -5.94 -19.31
C LYS A 258 2.52 -5.12 -18.54
N ASP A 259 1.27 -5.23 -18.98
CA ASP A 259 0.10 -4.55 -18.41
C ASP A 259 0.13 -3.02 -18.50
N VAL A 260 1.05 -2.45 -19.29
CA VAL A 260 1.10 -1.01 -19.60
C VAL A 260 0.02 -0.69 -20.63
N GLU A 261 -0.71 0.40 -20.41
CA GLU A 261 -1.70 0.89 -21.36
C GLU A 261 -1.08 1.93 -22.31
N VAL A 262 -1.39 1.78 -23.59
CA VAL A 262 -0.93 2.68 -24.66
C VAL A 262 -2.10 3.11 -25.53
N THR A 263 -1.98 4.28 -26.13
CA THR A 263 -2.85 4.77 -27.20
C THR A 263 -2.15 4.66 -28.54
N THR A 264 -2.91 4.56 -29.63
CA THR A 264 -2.35 4.56 -30.99
C THR A 264 -2.89 5.75 -31.80
N ALA A 265 -2.04 6.31 -32.66
CA ALA A 265 -2.37 7.49 -33.46
C ALA A 265 -3.35 7.24 -34.62
N GLN A 266 -3.86 6.01 -34.77
CA GLN A 266 -4.45 5.49 -36.01
C GLN A 266 -5.96 5.72 -36.14
N SER A 267 -6.64 6.15 -35.08
CA SER A 267 -8.09 6.38 -35.11
C SER A 267 -8.46 7.76 -34.57
N ASN A 268 -9.51 8.36 -35.15
CA ASN A 268 -10.15 9.59 -34.66
C ASN A 268 -10.68 9.50 -33.21
N TYR A 269 -10.63 8.29 -32.63
CA TYR A 269 -10.90 8.01 -31.23
C TYR A 269 -9.64 7.39 -30.63
N GLU A 270 -9.17 7.87 -29.49
CA GLU A 270 -8.04 7.28 -28.77
C GLU A 270 -8.42 5.89 -28.25
N LYS A 271 -8.13 4.85 -29.03
CA LYS A 271 -8.28 3.47 -28.58
C LYS A 271 -7.16 3.14 -27.61
N ILE A 272 -7.54 2.58 -26.46
CA ILE A 272 -6.61 2.15 -25.42
C ILE A 272 -6.33 0.66 -25.61
N TYR A 273 -5.05 0.30 -25.65
CA TYR A 273 -4.55 -1.07 -25.73
C TYR A 273 -3.71 -1.39 -24.50
N ILE A 274 -3.78 -2.62 -24.03
CA ILE A 274 -2.95 -3.13 -22.94
C ILE A 274 -1.87 -4.04 -23.52
N LEU A 275 -0.62 -3.75 -23.19
CA LEU A 275 0.54 -4.51 -23.66
C LEU A 275 0.65 -5.85 -22.92
N THR A 276 0.87 -6.93 -23.67
CA THR A 276 0.99 -8.29 -23.10
C THR A 276 2.36 -8.56 -22.47
N GLY A 277 3.34 -7.71 -22.77
CA GLY A 277 4.76 -7.93 -22.43
C GLY A 277 5.50 -8.86 -23.40
N TYR A 278 4.87 -9.26 -24.50
CA TYR A 278 5.50 -10.03 -25.57
C TYR A 278 5.59 -9.22 -26.85
N PHE A 279 6.56 -9.56 -27.69
CA PHE A 279 6.71 -9.01 -29.04
C PHE A 279 6.24 -10.03 -30.08
N SER A 280 5.98 -9.57 -31.29
CA SER A 280 5.63 -10.42 -32.43
C SER A 280 6.79 -11.32 -32.82
N ASP A 281 6.50 -12.55 -33.24
CA ASP A 281 7.52 -13.49 -33.72
C ASP A 281 8.10 -13.11 -35.10
N GLN A 282 7.45 -12.16 -35.78
CA GLN A 282 7.77 -11.74 -37.14
C GLN A 282 7.79 -10.22 -37.25
N LEU A 283 8.59 -9.71 -38.20
CA LEU A 283 8.62 -8.30 -38.55
C LEU A 283 7.31 -7.85 -39.23
N PRO A 284 6.96 -6.55 -39.21
CA PRO A 284 5.80 -5.97 -39.87
C PRO A 284 5.58 -6.43 -41.33
N GLU A 285 6.65 -6.53 -42.12
CA GLU A 285 6.58 -6.95 -43.53
C GLU A 285 6.12 -8.42 -43.70
N LYS A 286 6.38 -9.26 -42.69
CA LYS A 286 6.07 -10.69 -42.72
C LYS A 286 4.79 -11.05 -41.96
N THR A 287 4.27 -10.12 -41.16
CA THR A 287 3.07 -10.34 -40.35
C THR A 287 1.82 -10.25 -41.23
N PRO A 288 1.06 -11.35 -41.42
CA PRO A 288 -0.05 -11.38 -42.37
C PRO A 288 -1.27 -10.62 -41.85
N ILE A 289 -1.86 -9.78 -42.71
CA ILE A 289 -3.14 -9.09 -42.43
C ILE A 289 -4.13 -9.45 -43.54
N LYS A 290 -5.34 -9.85 -43.16
CA LYS A 290 -6.42 -10.19 -44.10
C LYS A 290 -6.71 -8.98 -45.00
N GLU A 291 -6.87 -9.19 -46.29
CA GLU A 291 -7.17 -8.14 -47.30
C GLU A 291 -6.00 -7.20 -47.66
N GLN A 292 -5.13 -6.81 -46.72
CA GLN A 292 -3.99 -5.90 -47.00
C GLN A 292 -2.64 -6.62 -47.20
N GLY A 293 -2.62 -7.95 -47.13
CA GLY A 293 -1.43 -8.78 -47.34
C GLY A 293 -0.55 -8.86 -46.09
N ASN A 294 0.07 -7.75 -45.68
CA ASN A 294 0.91 -7.68 -44.48
C ASN A 294 0.67 -6.41 -43.66
N LEU A 295 1.20 -6.39 -42.44
CA LEU A 295 1.02 -5.31 -41.47
C LEU A 295 1.67 -4.00 -41.93
N LEU A 296 2.81 -4.06 -42.62
CA LEU A 296 3.45 -2.89 -43.23
C LEU A 296 2.53 -2.20 -44.25
N ASN A 297 1.92 -2.97 -45.16
CA ASN A 297 0.99 -2.47 -46.17
C ASN A 297 -0.33 -1.99 -45.54
N TYR A 298 -0.82 -2.70 -44.51
CA TYR A 298 -1.99 -2.26 -43.75
C TYR A 298 -1.83 -0.83 -43.24
N TYR A 299 -0.68 -0.51 -42.61
CA TYR A 299 -0.42 0.84 -42.11
C TYR A 299 -0.19 1.85 -43.22
N LYS A 300 0.47 1.46 -44.31
CA LYS A 300 0.64 2.31 -45.49
C LYS A 300 -0.72 2.71 -46.09
N HIS A 301 -1.68 1.79 -46.16
CA HIS A 301 -3.05 2.07 -46.62
C HIS A 301 -3.83 3.00 -45.69
N LEU A 302 -3.53 2.98 -44.37
CA LEU A 302 -4.08 3.93 -43.40
C LEU A 302 -3.40 5.32 -43.43
N GLY A 303 -2.40 5.52 -44.28
CA GLY A 303 -1.65 6.78 -44.40
C GLY A 303 -0.45 6.89 -43.46
N PHE A 304 -0.02 5.80 -42.82
CA PHE A 304 1.15 5.77 -41.95
C PHE A 304 2.31 5.03 -42.62
N GLU A 305 3.42 5.72 -42.86
CA GLU A 305 4.67 5.08 -43.30
C GLU A 305 5.56 4.77 -42.10
N LEU A 306 5.86 3.49 -41.90
CA LEU A 306 6.69 3.05 -40.78
C LEU A 306 8.15 3.50 -40.98
N ARG A 307 8.72 4.19 -39.99
CA ARG A 307 10.11 4.68 -40.03
C ARG A 307 11.10 3.57 -39.66
N TYR A 308 10.69 2.66 -38.79
CA TYR A 308 11.51 1.54 -38.32
C TYR A 308 10.84 0.18 -38.58
N PRO A 309 10.64 -0.22 -39.85
CA PRO A 309 9.99 -1.50 -40.21
C PRO A 309 10.78 -2.75 -39.75
N GLN A 310 12.06 -2.57 -39.37
CA GLN A 310 12.93 -3.61 -38.82
C GLN A 310 12.75 -3.86 -37.31
N LEU A 311 11.84 -3.16 -36.63
CA LEU A 311 11.47 -3.45 -35.24
C LEU A 311 10.32 -4.45 -35.18
N TYR A 312 10.36 -5.36 -34.20
CA TYR A 312 9.21 -6.21 -33.90
C TYR A 312 8.06 -5.36 -33.34
N CYS A 313 6.83 -5.72 -33.69
CA CYS A 313 5.65 -5.11 -33.10
C CYS A 313 5.46 -5.61 -31.65
N VAL A 314 4.82 -4.79 -30.82
CA VAL A 314 4.42 -5.19 -29.48
C VAL A 314 3.05 -5.87 -29.54
N LYS A 315 2.89 -7.01 -28.86
CA LYS A 315 1.60 -7.69 -28.75
C LYS A 315 0.74 -7.00 -27.69
N ALA A 316 -0.46 -6.61 -28.08
CA ALA A 316 -1.41 -5.92 -27.23
C ALA A 316 -2.83 -6.43 -27.44
N TYR A 317 -3.77 -6.01 -26.59
CA TYR A 317 -5.19 -6.24 -26.77
C TYR A 317 -5.99 -4.98 -26.42
N PRO A 318 -7.13 -4.72 -27.08
CA PRO A 318 -8.00 -3.58 -26.72
C PRO A 318 -8.50 -3.69 -25.28
N LEU A 319 -8.58 -2.57 -24.57
CA LEU A 319 -9.14 -2.51 -23.22
C LEU A 319 -10.55 -3.15 -23.20
N GLY A 320 -10.73 -4.14 -22.33
CA GLY A 320 -12.00 -4.89 -22.20
C GLY A 320 -12.17 -6.09 -23.14
N ASN A 321 -11.22 -6.36 -24.05
CA ASN A 321 -11.26 -7.53 -24.93
C ASN A 321 -9.91 -8.28 -24.99
N PRO A 322 -9.54 -9.02 -23.92
CA PRO A 322 -8.24 -9.70 -23.82
C PRO A 322 -8.05 -10.84 -24.81
N GLN A 323 -9.13 -11.36 -25.40
CA GLN A 323 -9.07 -12.43 -26.40
C GLN A 323 -8.62 -11.92 -27.78
N ASN A 324 -8.76 -10.61 -28.04
CA ASN A 324 -8.41 -10.02 -29.31
C ASN A 324 -6.98 -9.49 -29.31
N LEU A 325 -6.02 -10.38 -29.56
CA LEU A 325 -4.61 -10.02 -29.69
C LEU A 325 -4.33 -9.32 -31.01
N VAL A 326 -3.58 -8.23 -30.94
CA VAL A 326 -3.13 -7.43 -32.08
C VAL A 326 -1.63 -7.16 -31.97
N ASP A 327 -0.98 -7.01 -33.12
CA ASP A 327 0.42 -6.60 -33.22
C ASP A 327 0.46 -5.09 -33.55
N LEU A 328 1.10 -4.30 -32.68
CA LEU A 328 1.19 -2.85 -32.83
C LEU A 328 2.64 -2.40 -33.08
N PRO A 329 2.92 -1.60 -34.13
CA PRO A 329 4.22 -0.97 -34.31
C PRO A 329 4.56 -0.07 -33.13
N ILE A 330 5.76 -0.26 -32.56
CA ILE A 330 6.19 0.47 -31.35
C ILE A 330 6.18 1.99 -31.57
N GLU A 331 6.57 2.44 -32.76
CA GLU A 331 6.64 3.85 -33.14
C GLU A 331 5.26 4.52 -33.33
N LEU A 332 4.18 3.75 -33.40
CA LEU A 332 2.81 4.26 -33.53
C LEU A 332 2.04 4.21 -32.20
N CYS A 333 2.71 3.86 -31.10
CA CYS A 333 2.15 3.78 -29.76
C CYS A 333 2.65 4.92 -28.88
N CYS A 334 1.77 5.48 -28.06
CA CYS A 334 2.09 6.48 -27.04
C CYS A 334 1.68 5.96 -25.65
N LEU A 335 2.46 6.24 -24.62
CA LEU A 335 2.10 5.86 -23.25
C LEU A 335 0.85 6.63 -22.82
N ARG A 336 -0.10 5.93 -22.20
CA ARG A 336 -1.30 6.58 -21.67
C ARG A 336 -0.93 7.57 -20.56
N GLU A 337 -1.42 8.80 -20.68
CA GLU A 337 -1.24 9.80 -19.63
C GLU A 337 -1.88 9.38 -18.31
N TRP A 338 -1.29 9.88 -17.21
CA TRP A 338 -1.80 9.67 -15.85
C TRP A 338 -1.92 8.19 -15.43
N GLN A 339 -1.15 7.31 -16.06
CA GLN A 339 -1.03 5.92 -15.66
C GLN A 339 -0.01 5.76 -14.54
N GLN A 340 -0.47 5.21 -13.41
CA GLN A 340 0.40 4.87 -12.28
C GLN A 340 1.23 3.63 -12.58
N VAL A 341 2.48 3.62 -12.12
CA VAL A 341 3.35 2.45 -12.17
C VAL A 341 2.97 1.52 -11.04
N LYS A 342 2.61 0.27 -11.36
CA LYS A 342 2.34 -0.76 -10.35
C LYS A 342 3.65 -1.15 -9.67
N GLU A 343 3.65 -1.20 -8.34
CA GLU A 343 4.81 -1.69 -7.59
C GLU A 343 5.00 -3.19 -7.82
N ASP A 344 6.21 -3.56 -8.21
CA ASP A 344 6.68 -4.92 -8.46
C ASP A 344 8.04 -5.14 -7.77
N GLU A 345 8.62 -6.33 -7.90
CA GLU A 345 9.95 -6.62 -7.32
C GLU A 345 11.07 -5.74 -7.90
N ASN A 346 10.84 -5.11 -9.05
CA ASN A 346 11.84 -4.34 -9.79
C ASN A 346 11.75 -2.83 -9.56
N THR A 347 10.73 -2.35 -8.85
CA THR A 347 10.50 -0.96 -8.51
C THR A 347 10.83 -0.76 -7.03
N LYS A 348 11.78 0.13 -6.75
CA LYS A 348 12.14 0.44 -5.36
C LYS A 348 10.99 1.23 -4.72
N PRO A 349 10.70 1.09 -3.42
CA PRO A 349 9.74 1.97 -2.75
C PRO A 349 10.12 3.43 -2.94
N VAL A 350 9.14 4.32 -3.11
CA VAL A 350 9.39 5.77 -3.10
C VAL A 350 9.90 6.15 -1.71
N PRO A 351 11.04 6.84 -1.57
CA PRO A 351 11.52 7.28 -0.26
C PRO A 351 10.50 8.20 0.42
N ALA A 352 10.20 7.95 1.69
CA ALA A 352 9.35 8.84 2.45
C ALA A 352 10.00 10.23 2.62
N PRO A 353 9.25 11.34 2.44
CA PRO A 353 9.77 12.66 2.69
C PRO A 353 10.09 12.86 4.18
N THR A 354 10.97 13.82 4.49
CA THR A 354 11.21 14.24 5.87
C THR A 354 9.94 14.89 6.45
N VAL A 355 9.82 14.91 7.78
CA VAL A 355 8.65 15.52 8.46
C VAL A 355 8.45 16.97 8.01
N ASP A 356 9.52 17.76 7.94
CA ASP A 356 9.45 19.16 7.51
C ASP A 356 8.99 19.29 6.06
N LYS A 357 9.51 18.47 5.14
CA LYS A 357 9.09 18.49 3.73
C LYS A 357 7.62 18.13 3.60
N ARG A 358 7.18 17.08 4.30
CA ARG A 358 5.76 16.65 4.32
C ARG A 358 4.86 17.76 4.86
N TYR A 359 5.26 18.41 5.95
CA TYR A 359 4.52 19.53 6.54
C TYR A 359 4.29 20.65 5.52
N HIS A 360 5.35 21.09 4.84
CA HIS A 360 5.24 22.13 3.81
C HIS A 360 4.42 21.66 2.60
N SER A 361 4.56 20.41 2.16
CA SER A 361 3.78 19.87 1.04
C SER A 361 2.27 19.86 1.36
N ILE A 362 1.88 19.47 2.57
CA ILE A 362 0.46 19.49 3.01
C ILE A 362 -0.07 20.92 3.06
N LEU A 363 0.67 21.87 3.68
CA LEU A 363 0.29 23.29 3.68
C LEU A 363 0.13 23.86 2.28
N THR A 364 1.00 23.46 1.37
CA THR A 364 0.94 23.93 -0.01
C THR A 364 -0.28 23.34 -0.73
N ALA A 365 -0.57 22.05 -0.51
CA ALA A 365 -1.73 21.37 -1.10
C ALA A 365 -3.07 22.01 -0.67
N ILE A 366 -3.27 22.29 0.62
CA ILE A 366 -4.51 22.93 1.10
C ILE A 366 -4.68 24.35 0.53
N ARG A 367 -3.58 25.09 0.36
CA ARG A 367 -3.61 26.45 -0.21
C ARG A 367 -4.01 26.43 -1.68
N TYR A 368 -3.55 25.43 -2.44
CA TYR A 368 -3.96 25.28 -3.84
C TYR A 368 -5.43 24.93 -4.04
N CYS A 369 -6.10 24.37 -3.04
CA CYS A 369 -7.54 24.09 -3.12
C CYS A 369 -8.38 25.37 -3.26
N ASN A 370 -7.85 26.51 -2.80
CA ASN A 370 -8.44 27.84 -2.91
C ASN A 370 -9.97 27.90 -2.72
N PHE A 371 -10.46 27.26 -1.65
CA PHE A 371 -11.90 27.14 -1.38
C PHE A 371 -12.63 28.49 -1.28
N HIS A 372 -11.93 29.57 -0.96
CA HIS A 372 -12.53 30.88 -0.78
C HIS A 372 -13.09 31.47 -2.09
N ASP A 373 -12.48 31.16 -3.24
CA ASP A 373 -12.86 31.78 -4.52
C ASP A 373 -13.96 31.01 -5.26
N ASP A 374 -14.16 29.74 -4.91
CA ASP A 374 -15.11 28.85 -5.57
C ASP A 374 -16.58 29.18 -5.27
N GLU A 375 -17.42 29.19 -6.30
CA GLU A 375 -18.84 29.57 -6.19
C GLU A 375 -19.64 28.62 -5.30
N LEU A 376 -19.39 27.30 -5.40
CA LEU A 376 -20.09 26.30 -4.60
C LEU A 376 -19.69 26.41 -3.13
N CYS A 377 -18.39 26.60 -2.86
CA CYS A 377 -17.88 26.81 -1.50
C CYS A 377 -18.47 28.08 -0.87
N LYS A 378 -18.62 29.17 -1.63
CA LYS A 378 -19.30 30.39 -1.16
C LYS A 378 -20.78 30.14 -0.81
N GLU A 379 -21.49 29.36 -1.62
CA GLU A 379 -22.91 29.05 -1.39
C GLU A 379 -23.14 28.30 -0.08
N ILE A 380 -22.28 27.33 0.24
CA ILE A 380 -22.33 26.59 1.51
C ILE A 380 -21.61 27.30 2.66
N GLN A 381 -21.12 28.52 2.42
CA GLN A 381 -20.34 29.33 3.36
C GLN A 381 -19.19 28.54 3.97
N LEU A 382 -18.47 27.76 3.15
CA LEU A 382 -17.34 26.96 3.57
C LEU A 382 -16.16 27.87 3.89
N GLU A 383 -15.74 27.85 5.14
CA GLU A 383 -14.54 28.50 5.62
C GLU A 383 -13.55 27.43 6.07
N VAL A 384 -12.30 27.52 5.60
CA VAL A 384 -11.23 26.60 5.96
C VAL A 384 -10.02 27.43 6.37
N ASN A 385 -9.45 27.14 7.54
CA ASN A 385 -8.16 27.71 7.90
C ASN A 385 -7.06 27.01 7.10
N CYS A 386 -6.65 27.59 5.96
CA CYS A 386 -5.57 27.05 5.11
C CYS A 386 -4.17 27.56 5.50
N GLN A 387 -4.05 28.33 6.59
CA GLN A 387 -2.79 28.97 6.97
C GLN A 387 -1.94 28.05 7.84
N THR A 388 -2.58 27.40 8.82
CA THR A 388 -1.91 26.62 9.87
C THR A 388 -2.64 25.30 10.09
N MET A 389 -1.88 24.22 10.26
CA MET A 389 -2.44 22.96 10.73
C MET A 389 -2.90 23.07 12.18
N MET A 390 -3.90 22.29 12.58
CA MET A 390 -4.37 22.25 13.96
C MET A 390 -3.28 21.67 14.87
N GLY A 391 -2.82 22.46 15.83
CA GLY A 391 -1.98 22.02 16.94
C GLY A 391 -2.84 21.42 18.05
N ILE A 392 -2.44 20.28 18.58
CA ILE A 392 -3.10 19.63 19.72
C ILE A 392 -2.12 19.49 20.89
N PRO A 393 -2.55 19.72 22.14
CA PRO A 393 -1.72 19.41 23.29
C PRO A 393 -1.41 17.92 23.33
N TYR A 394 -0.20 17.57 23.76
CA TYR A 394 0.21 16.19 23.89
C TYR A 394 0.92 15.95 25.21
N GLU A 395 0.87 14.71 25.69
CA GLU A 395 1.67 14.26 26.82
C GLU A 395 2.58 13.12 26.37
N THR A 396 3.87 13.23 26.69
CA THR A 396 4.81 12.14 26.43
C THR A 396 4.74 11.14 27.57
N LEU A 397 4.24 9.94 27.29
CA LEU A 397 4.25 8.85 28.26
C LEU A 397 5.69 8.51 28.68
N SER A 398 5.90 8.34 29.98
CA SER A 398 7.19 7.94 30.53
C SER A 398 7.63 6.58 29.96
N LYS A 399 8.91 6.46 29.60
CA LYS A 399 9.48 5.18 29.11
C LYS A 399 9.30 4.10 30.18
N ARG A 400 8.66 2.99 29.81
CA ARG A 400 8.55 1.83 30.72
C ARG A 400 9.91 1.17 30.92
N GLN A 401 10.18 0.76 32.15
CA GLN A 401 11.40 0.02 32.48
C GLN A 401 11.38 -1.37 31.83
N ILE A 402 12.48 -1.73 31.18
CA ILE A 402 12.68 -3.06 30.60
C ILE A 402 13.49 -3.89 31.59
N ILE A 403 12.95 -5.04 31.97
CA ILE A 403 13.60 -6.02 32.84
C ILE A 403 14.38 -6.98 31.94
N LEU A 404 15.68 -7.12 32.23
CA LEU A 404 16.59 -8.02 31.55
C LEU A 404 17.01 -9.16 32.47
N GLY A 405 17.52 -10.24 31.88
CA GLY A 405 18.16 -11.31 32.63
C GLY A 405 19.50 -10.87 33.25
N ARG A 406 20.15 -11.81 33.93
CA ARG A 406 21.43 -11.57 34.61
C ARG A 406 22.46 -11.00 33.63
N GLN A 407 23.09 -9.89 33.99
CA GLN A 407 24.09 -9.18 33.17
C GLN A 407 23.56 -8.72 31.79
N GLY A 408 22.26 -8.44 31.67
CA GLY A 408 21.66 -7.96 30.42
C GLY A 408 21.38 -9.05 29.38
N ALA A 409 21.49 -10.32 29.76
CA ALA A 409 21.14 -11.48 28.95
C ALA A 409 19.61 -11.66 28.83
N PHE A 410 19.19 -12.72 28.13
CA PHE A 410 17.79 -13.13 28.09
C PHE A 410 17.25 -13.45 29.49
N THR A 411 15.98 -13.12 29.73
CA THR A 411 15.30 -13.40 31.00
C THR A 411 15.13 -14.91 31.20
N ASN A 412 14.78 -15.63 30.14
CA ASN A 412 14.68 -17.08 30.11
C ASN A 412 15.35 -17.61 28.81
N PRO A 413 16.67 -17.85 28.82
CA PRO A 413 17.38 -18.41 27.68
C PRO A 413 17.10 -19.92 27.52
N VAL A 414 16.86 -20.35 26.30
CA VAL A 414 16.66 -21.78 25.96
C VAL A 414 17.99 -22.56 25.98
N SER A 415 17.92 -23.85 26.29
CA SER A 415 19.01 -24.81 26.06
C SER A 415 18.72 -25.63 24.80
N ILE A 416 19.68 -25.68 23.88
CA ILE A 416 19.61 -26.46 22.65
C ILE A 416 20.71 -27.52 22.71
N ASP A 417 20.30 -28.78 22.71
CA ASP A 417 21.19 -29.95 22.79
C ASP A 417 21.49 -30.52 21.40
N ASN A 418 20.56 -30.37 20.45
CA ASN A 418 20.76 -30.83 19.09
C ASN A 418 20.32 -29.80 18.04
N MET A 419 21.30 -29.27 17.31
CA MET A 419 21.07 -28.30 16.23
C MET A 419 21.70 -28.74 14.91
N ALA A 420 21.25 -28.11 13.83
CA ALA A 420 21.85 -28.23 12.51
C ALA A 420 22.20 -26.86 11.93
N PHE A 421 23.24 -26.85 11.10
CA PHE A 421 23.61 -25.73 10.26
C PHE A 421 23.49 -26.15 8.80
N ILE A 422 22.67 -25.43 8.01
CA ILE A 422 22.45 -25.74 6.59
C ILE A 422 22.90 -24.57 5.75
N TYR A 423 23.86 -24.79 4.85
CA TYR A 423 24.16 -23.85 3.77
C TYR A 423 23.29 -24.19 2.55
N LEU A 424 22.33 -23.31 2.24
CA LEU A 424 21.43 -23.46 1.10
C LEU A 424 21.81 -22.44 0.01
N ALA A 425 22.22 -22.91 -1.17
CA ALA A 425 22.76 -22.03 -2.20
C ALA A 425 22.34 -22.44 -3.62
N GLU A 426 22.20 -21.46 -4.51
CA GLU A 426 22.03 -21.77 -5.95
C GLU A 426 23.33 -22.23 -6.60
N ARG A 427 24.47 -21.68 -6.15
CA ARG A 427 25.80 -21.98 -6.69
C ARG A 427 26.85 -21.90 -5.59
N GLN A 428 27.91 -22.69 -5.73
CA GLN A 428 29.04 -22.62 -4.81
C GLN A 428 29.78 -21.29 -4.95
N GLN A 429 30.12 -20.67 -3.81
CA GLN A 429 30.93 -19.45 -3.77
C GLN A 429 32.34 -19.80 -3.27
N PRO A 430 33.40 -19.23 -3.86
CA PRO A 430 34.78 -19.53 -3.44
C PRO A 430 35.05 -19.25 -1.96
N ASN A 431 34.40 -18.21 -1.42
CA ASN A 431 34.53 -17.79 -0.02
C ASN A 431 33.41 -18.32 0.89
N ALA A 432 32.59 -19.28 0.42
CA ALA A 432 31.43 -19.77 1.17
C ALA A 432 31.82 -20.28 2.56
N ARG A 433 32.83 -21.14 2.63
CA ARG A 433 33.30 -21.75 3.88
C ARG A 433 33.75 -20.73 4.92
N GLN A 434 34.53 -19.73 4.51
CA GLN A 434 34.96 -18.64 5.40
C GLN A 434 33.77 -17.86 5.95
N ILE A 435 32.73 -17.64 5.15
CA ILE A 435 31.51 -16.93 5.57
C ILE A 435 30.66 -17.79 6.51
N GLN A 436 30.57 -19.10 6.25
CA GLN A 436 29.90 -20.06 7.14
C GLN A 436 30.56 -20.08 8.52
N GLU A 437 31.88 -20.28 8.59
CA GLU A 437 32.67 -20.28 9.83
C GLU A 437 32.55 -18.94 10.56
N LYS A 438 32.65 -17.82 9.83
CA LYS A 438 32.47 -16.47 10.39
C LYS A 438 31.10 -16.30 11.04
N LEU A 439 30.02 -16.77 10.40
CA LEU A 439 28.67 -16.71 10.96
C LEU A 439 28.55 -17.58 12.20
N LEU A 440 28.97 -18.85 12.13
CA LEU A 440 28.88 -19.79 13.24
C LEU A 440 29.61 -19.26 14.46
N ASN A 441 30.87 -18.85 14.33
CA ASN A 441 31.66 -18.32 15.45
C ASN A 441 30.98 -17.12 16.11
N ASN A 442 30.46 -16.17 15.32
CA ASN A 442 29.75 -15.01 15.88
C ASN A 442 28.39 -15.37 16.49
N PHE A 443 27.73 -16.42 15.99
CA PHE A 443 26.48 -16.94 16.53
C PHE A 443 26.70 -17.60 17.89
N TYR A 444 27.70 -18.46 18.02
CA TYR A 444 28.10 -19.07 19.30
C TYR A 444 28.54 -18.03 20.34
N ASP A 445 29.38 -17.08 19.94
CA ASP A 445 29.78 -15.95 20.80
C ASP A 445 28.57 -15.17 21.33
N ALA A 446 27.59 -14.92 20.46
CA ALA A 446 26.39 -14.20 20.85
C ALA A 446 25.49 -15.04 21.77
N ALA A 447 25.40 -16.36 21.55
CA ALA A 447 24.63 -17.27 22.39
C ALA A 447 25.20 -17.33 23.81
N ASN A 448 26.53 -17.46 23.92
CA ASN A 448 27.25 -17.43 25.19
C ASN A 448 26.98 -16.13 25.98
N ARG A 449 27.02 -14.97 25.31
CA ARG A 449 26.69 -13.67 25.95
C ARG A 449 25.24 -13.60 26.41
N GLN A 450 24.33 -14.25 25.70
CA GLN A 450 22.90 -14.32 26.06
C GLN A 450 22.57 -15.48 27.00
N ARG A 451 23.59 -16.25 27.45
CA ARG A 451 23.44 -17.43 28.32
C ARG A 451 22.55 -18.53 27.74
N MET A 452 22.51 -18.61 26.41
CA MET A 452 21.85 -19.69 25.67
C MET A 452 22.84 -20.83 25.48
N THR A 453 22.46 -22.05 25.87
CA THR A 453 23.29 -23.24 25.68
C THR A 453 23.09 -23.78 24.28
N LEU A 454 24.18 -24.03 23.57
CA LEU A 454 24.22 -24.64 22.25
C LEU A 454 25.13 -25.89 22.29
N PRO A 455 24.95 -26.88 21.41
CA PRO A 455 25.86 -28.02 21.35
C PRO A 455 27.25 -27.58 20.87
N GLU A 456 28.30 -28.29 21.24
CA GLU A 456 29.68 -27.94 20.85
C GLU A 456 29.86 -27.89 19.32
N TYR A 457 29.21 -28.81 18.59
CA TYR A 457 29.24 -28.88 17.13
C TYR A 457 27.84 -29.08 16.56
N PRO A 458 27.40 -28.26 15.58
CA PRO A 458 26.13 -28.48 14.90
C PRO A 458 26.25 -29.61 13.87
N ASN A 459 25.14 -30.24 13.49
CA ASN A 459 25.12 -31.10 12.31
C ASN A 459 25.14 -30.23 11.05
N GLU A 460 26.23 -30.28 10.26
CA GLU A 460 26.41 -29.44 9.08
C GLU A 460 25.96 -30.13 7.79
N TYR A 461 25.25 -29.38 6.93
CA TYR A 461 24.81 -29.83 5.61
C TYR A 461 24.95 -28.71 4.57
N GLU A 462 25.32 -29.06 3.35
CA GLU A 462 25.25 -28.17 2.19
C GLU A 462 24.20 -28.68 1.19
N ILE A 463 23.32 -27.78 0.75
CA ILE A 463 22.26 -28.07 -0.22
C ILE A 463 22.39 -27.07 -1.37
N PHE A 464 22.66 -27.61 -2.56
CA PHE A 464 22.71 -26.83 -3.79
C PHE A 464 21.42 -26.98 -4.58
N ALA A 465 20.82 -25.85 -4.95
CA ALA A 465 19.59 -25.81 -5.72
C ALA A 465 19.83 -26.26 -7.16
N ASP A 466 19.33 -27.45 -7.47
CA ASP A 466 19.23 -28.02 -8.81
C ASP A 466 17.82 -28.59 -9.03
N ARG A 467 17.63 -29.38 -10.09
CA ARG A 467 16.33 -29.96 -10.44
C ARG A 467 15.74 -30.86 -9.35
N ASN A 468 16.58 -31.40 -8.45
CA ASN A 468 16.17 -32.31 -7.37
C ASN A 468 16.23 -31.64 -5.99
N LEU A 469 16.15 -30.30 -5.93
CA LEU A 469 16.23 -29.54 -4.69
C LEU A 469 15.23 -30.04 -3.64
N GLU A 470 13.98 -30.26 -4.03
CA GLU A 470 12.92 -30.70 -3.11
C GLU A 470 13.27 -32.02 -2.42
N ASP A 471 13.69 -33.03 -3.19
CA ASP A 471 14.08 -34.35 -2.65
C ASP A 471 15.29 -34.26 -1.71
N LYS A 472 16.29 -33.44 -2.06
CA LYS A 472 17.46 -33.21 -1.21
C LYS A 472 17.07 -32.56 0.12
N VAL A 473 16.22 -31.54 0.08
CA VAL A 473 15.71 -30.86 1.27
C VAL A 473 14.92 -31.84 2.13
N ARG A 474 13.98 -32.61 1.55
CA ARG A 474 13.22 -33.65 2.27
C ARG A 474 14.13 -34.70 2.92
N SER A 475 15.14 -35.18 2.19
CA SER A 475 16.10 -36.18 2.68
C SER A 475 16.91 -35.69 3.89
N VAL A 476 17.46 -34.48 3.81
CA VAL A 476 18.23 -33.88 4.92
C VAL A 476 17.35 -33.62 6.13
N LEU A 477 16.17 -33.02 5.93
CA LEU A 477 15.26 -32.68 7.02
C LEU A 477 14.65 -33.92 7.69
N SER A 478 14.38 -34.99 6.93
CA SER A 478 13.97 -36.27 7.49
C SER A 478 15.04 -36.85 8.43
N LYS A 479 16.31 -36.87 8.00
CA LYS A 479 17.44 -37.30 8.87
C LYS A 479 17.53 -36.46 10.14
N LEU A 480 17.38 -35.14 10.02
CA LEU A 480 17.39 -34.23 11.16
C LEU A 480 16.22 -34.47 12.12
N LYS A 481 15.02 -34.74 11.59
CA LYS A 481 13.85 -35.10 12.39
C LYS A 481 14.07 -36.39 13.16
N HIS A 482 14.61 -37.42 12.52
CA HIS A 482 14.96 -38.69 13.18
C HIS A 482 16.01 -38.51 14.28
N LYS A 483 16.96 -37.60 14.09
CA LYS A 483 17.95 -37.24 15.12
C LYS A 483 17.38 -36.38 16.26
N GLN A 484 16.09 -36.02 16.28
CA GLN A 484 15.51 -35.11 17.27
C GLN A 484 16.18 -33.72 17.24
N CYS A 485 16.46 -33.20 16.05
CA CYS A 485 16.97 -31.84 15.89
C CYS A 485 15.95 -30.82 16.42
N GLN A 486 16.37 -29.97 17.35
CA GLN A 486 15.54 -28.94 17.98
C GLN A 486 15.52 -27.65 17.16
N PHE A 487 16.62 -27.33 16.47
CA PHE A 487 16.80 -26.06 15.78
C PHE A 487 17.72 -26.15 14.57
N ILE A 488 17.36 -25.45 13.49
CA ILE A 488 18.17 -25.33 12.27
C ILE A 488 18.52 -23.86 12.01
N LEU A 489 19.81 -23.56 11.98
CA LEU A 489 20.34 -22.30 11.43
C LEU A 489 20.63 -22.50 9.94
N CYS A 490 19.92 -21.80 9.06
CA CYS A 490 20.11 -21.90 7.62
C CYS A 490 20.81 -20.64 7.08
N LEU A 491 21.96 -20.78 6.43
CA LEU A 491 22.63 -19.72 5.69
C LEU A 491 22.23 -19.80 4.21
N GLU A 492 21.49 -18.81 3.74
CA GLU A 492 20.90 -18.79 2.40
C GLU A 492 21.67 -17.89 1.45
N ASN A 493 22.07 -18.45 0.32
CA ASN A 493 22.66 -17.76 -0.82
C ASN A 493 21.83 -18.03 -2.09
N CYS A 494 20.57 -17.62 -2.03
CA CYS A 494 19.61 -17.80 -3.11
C CYS A 494 19.06 -16.43 -3.52
N ARG A 495 19.03 -16.14 -4.83
CA ARG A 495 18.37 -14.94 -5.36
C ARG A 495 16.88 -15.17 -5.54
N ASN A 496 16.49 -16.39 -5.86
CA ASN A 496 15.10 -16.78 -6.05
C ASN A 496 14.39 -16.99 -4.70
N SER A 497 13.39 -16.17 -4.41
CA SER A 497 12.54 -16.27 -3.21
C SER A 497 11.84 -17.62 -3.08
N LYS A 498 11.52 -18.27 -4.20
CA LYS A 498 10.85 -19.59 -4.23
C LYS A 498 11.69 -20.69 -3.55
N ILE A 499 13.02 -20.57 -3.56
CA ILE A 499 13.89 -21.55 -2.88
C ILE A 499 13.73 -21.44 -1.37
N HIS A 500 13.67 -20.21 -0.84
CA HIS A 500 13.40 -19.97 0.58
C HIS A 500 12.01 -20.47 0.98
N GLU A 501 10.99 -20.17 0.16
CA GLU A 501 9.62 -20.62 0.38
C GLU A 501 9.51 -22.15 0.42
N LEU A 502 10.12 -22.84 -0.55
CA LEU A 502 10.16 -24.31 -0.60
C LEU A 502 10.82 -24.90 0.65
N PHE A 503 12.00 -24.37 1.03
CA PHE A 503 12.70 -24.83 2.24
C PHE A 503 11.85 -24.65 3.50
N LYS A 504 11.21 -23.48 3.65
CA LYS A 504 10.33 -23.18 4.79
C LYS A 504 9.09 -24.06 4.81
N GLN A 505 8.46 -24.28 3.67
CA GLN A 505 7.29 -25.14 3.54
C GLN A 505 7.61 -26.57 4.01
N ILE A 506 8.70 -27.14 3.50
CA ILE A 506 9.09 -28.51 3.87
C ILE A 506 9.52 -28.56 5.34
N ALA A 507 10.41 -27.67 5.79
CA ALA A 507 10.93 -27.71 7.16
C ALA A 507 9.86 -27.45 8.21
N CYS A 508 9.06 -26.39 8.06
CA CYS A 508 8.12 -25.96 9.09
C CYS A 508 6.76 -26.65 8.99
N ASN A 509 6.21 -26.86 7.78
CA ASN A 509 4.86 -27.41 7.64
C ASN A 509 4.86 -28.94 7.61
N GLU A 510 5.83 -29.55 6.93
CA GLU A 510 5.83 -31.01 6.77
C GLU A 510 6.57 -31.73 7.90
N PHE A 511 7.77 -31.24 8.26
CA PHE A 511 8.58 -31.86 9.32
C PHE A 511 8.39 -31.23 10.71
N GLY A 512 7.76 -30.05 10.80
CA GLY A 512 7.58 -29.33 12.07
C GLY A 512 8.90 -28.97 12.75
N LEU A 513 9.92 -28.62 11.97
CA LEU A 513 11.25 -28.22 12.45
C LEU A 513 11.35 -26.70 12.57
N VAL A 514 11.93 -26.24 13.68
CA VAL A 514 12.15 -24.83 13.94
C VAL A 514 13.39 -24.36 13.17
N THR A 515 13.21 -23.35 12.31
CA THR A 515 14.29 -22.83 11.46
C THR A 515 14.50 -21.33 11.64
N GLN A 516 15.75 -20.88 11.60
CA GLN A 516 16.12 -19.46 11.47
C GLN A 516 17.09 -19.29 10.31
N CYS A 517 16.71 -18.44 9.34
CA CYS A 517 17.52 -18.20 8.16
C CYS A 517 18.39 -16.94 8.35
N ALA A 518 19.57 -16.95 7.75
CA ALA A 518 20.51 -15.85 7.66
C ALA A 518 20.89 -15.64 6.19
N ASN A 519 20.94 -14.38 5.73
CA ASN A 519 21.28 -14.08 4.34
C ASN A 519 22.80 -14.01 4.14
N PHE A 520 23.32 -14.79 3.18
CA PHE A 520 24.75 -14.87 2.87
C PHE A 520 25.37 -13.52 2.51
N THR A 521 24.73 -12.78 1.59
CA THR A 521 25.22 -11.46 1.16
C THR A 521 25.26 -10.46 2.31
N LYS A 522 24.28 -10.52 3.23
CA LYS A 522 24.26 -9.69 4.43
C LYS A 522 25.40 -10.04 5.38
N VAL A 523 25.63 -11.33 5.66
CA VAL A 523 26.75 -11.79 6.52
C VAL A 523 28.10 -11.40 5.91
N GLN A 524 28.23 -11.47 4.58
CA GLN A 524 29.44 -11.09 3.88
C GLN A 524 29.75 -9.59 4.02
N ARG A 525 28.74 -8.72 3.92
CA ARG A 525 28.92 -7.25 3.84
C ARG A 525 28.78 -6.52 5.18
N ILE A 526 28.12 -7.10 6.18
CA ILE A 526 27.79 -6.38 7.40
C ILE A 526 29.03 -6.07 8.24
N SER A 527 29.14 -4.81 8.69
CA SER A 527 30.24 -4.35 9.55
C SER A 527 30.12 -4.87 10.98
N ASN A 528 28.90 -4.88 11.54
CA ASN A 528 28.63 -5.33 12.91
C ASN A 528 27.89 -6.68 12.94
N LEU A 529 28.61 -7.75 12.63
CA LEU A 529 28.05 -9.11 12.61
C LEU A 529 27.60 -9.61 14.00
N LYS A 530 28.25 -9.13 15.08
CA LYS A 530 27.88 -9.46 16.46
C LYS A 530 26.45 -9.04 16.79
N THR A 531 26.06 -7.81 16.42
CA THR A 531 24.70 -7.31 16.64
C THR A 531 23.69 -8.05 15.78
N TYR A 532 24.06 -8.41 14.54
CA TYR A 532 23.22 -9.24 13.67
C TYR A 532 22.94 -10.61 14.28
N CYS A 533 23.95 -11.30 14.81
CA CYS A 533 23.78 -12.59 15.47
C CYS A 533 22.97 -12.47 16.77
N SER A 534 23.17 -11.41 17.56
CA SER A 534 22.32 -11.14 18.73
C SER A 534 20.84 -10.96 18.35
N ASN A 535 20.54 -10.30 17.24
CA ASN A 535 19.18 -10.18 16.74
C ASN A 535 18.61 -11.50 16.20
N LEU A 536 19.43 -12.33 15.55
CA LEU A 536 19.02 -13.70 15.17
C LEU A 536 18.64 -14.52 16.40
N LEU A 537 19.44 -14.48 17.45
CA LEU A 537 19.21 -15.24 18.68
C LEU A 537 17.94 -14.83 19.42
N LYS A 538 17.53 -13.56 19.37
CA LYS A 538 16.23 -13.13 19.91
C LYS A 538 15.09 -13.92 19.27
N SER A 539 15.13 -14.08 17.95
CA SER A 539 14.14 -14.87 17.21
C SER A 539 14.24 -16.37 17.52
N VAL A 540 15.46 -16.90 17.67
CA VAL A 540 15.67 -18.31 18.03
C VAL A 540 15.10 -18.62 19.41
N ASN A 541 15.42 -17.78 20.40
CA ASN A 541 14.93 -17.94 21.77
C ASN A 541 13.40 -17.95 21.80
N THR A 542 12.75 -16.95 21.19
CA THR A 542 11.29 -16.86 21.13
C THR A 542 10.64 -18.05 20.40
N LYS A 543 11.22 -18.52 19.29
CA LYS A 543 10.70 -19.68 18.55
C LYS A 543 10.77 -20.99 19.34
N LEU A 544 11.67 -21.06 20.32
CA LEU A 544 11.84 -22.21 21.20
C LEU A 544 11.24 -21.95 22.59
N SER A 545 10.29 -21.02 22.70
CA SER A 545 9.57 -20.67 23.93
C SER A 545 10.42 -20.03 25.04
N GLY A 546 11.58 -19.49 24.69
CA GLY A 546 12.37 -18.65 25.59
C GLY A 546 11.88 -17.21 25.65
N GLU A 547 12.28 -16.52 26.70
CA GLU A 547 11.90 -15.13 26.97
C GLU A 547 13.11 -14.22 26.89
N ASN A 548 13.03 -13.18 26.05
CA ASN A 548 14.14 -12.27 25.82
C ASN A 548 14.23 -11.19 26.90
N LYS A 549 13.11 -10.50 27.13
CA LYS A 549 12.99 -9.31 27.99
C LYS A 549 11.56 -9.22 28.52
N GLN A 550 11.39 -8.55 29.65
CA GLN A 550 10.08 -8.25 30.24
C GLN A 550 9.89 -6.73 30.33
N VAL A 551 8.64 -6.26 30.36
CA VAL A 551 8.33 -4.85 30.63
C VAL A 551 7.77 -4.76 32.04
N ALA A 552 8.34 -3.86 32.85
CA ALA A 552 7.88 -3.64 34.20
C ALA A 552 6.42 -3.16 34.21
N GLN A 553 5.66 -3.57 35.24
CA GLN A 553 4.30 -3.08 35.50
C GLN A 553 3.30 -3.32 34.35
N LEU A 554 3.45 -4.42 33.61
CA LEU A 554 2.40 -4.91 32.69
C LEU A 554 1.26 -5.64 33.42
N GLN A 555 1.49 -6.04 34.68
CA GLN A 555 0.51 -6.79 35.47
C GLN A 555 -0.73 -5.94 35.73
N THR A 556 -1.87 -6.41 35.25
CA THR A 556 -3.18 -5.86 35.55
C THR A 556 -3.65 -6.34 36.93
N SER A 557 -4.57 -5.60 37.56
CA SER A 557 -5.17 -5.97 38.85
C SER A 557 -5.98 -7.27 38.82
N ILE A 558 -6.38 -7.72 37.63
CA ILE A 558 -7.09 -8.97 37.35
C ILE A 558 -6.30 -9.82 36.36
N LYS A 559 -6.60 -11.13 36.27
CA LYS A 559 -6.00 -11.99 35.24
C LYS A 559 -6.47 -11.54 33.86
N THR A 560 -5.54 -11.04 33.04
CA THR A 560 -5.81 -10.49 31.71
C THR A 560 -5.04 -11.26 30.64
N MET A 561 -5.71 -11.51 29.51
CA MET A 561 -5.10 -12.04 28.29
C MET A 561 -5.13 -10.95 27.23
N PHE A 562 -3.98 -10.66 26.63
CA PHE A 562 -3.87 -9.72 25.51
C PHE A 562 -3.97 -10.51 24.21
N ILE A 563 -4.79 -10.02 23.27
CA ILE A 563 -5.01 -10.65 21.97
C ILE A 563 -4.72 -9.61 20.87
N GLY A 564 -3.87 -9.97 19.92
CA GLY A 564 -3.67 -9.24 18.68
C GLY A 564 -4.21 -10.06 17.51
N ALA A 565 -4.92 -9.40 16.59
CA ALA A 565 -5.45 -10.03 15.39
C ALA A 565 -5.11 -9.18 14.17
N ASP A 566 -4.77 -9.83 13.06
CA ASP A 566 -4.48 -9.18 11.78
C ASP A 566 -4.99 -10.04 10.62
N VAL A 567 -5.37 -9.40 9.51
CA VAL A 567 -5.82 -10.06 8.29
C VAL A 567 -5.01 -9.53 7.12
N GLN A 568 -4.26 -10.43 6.48
CA GLN A 568 -3.49 -10.11 5.30
C GLN A 568 -4.22 -10.59 4.03
N HIS A 569 -4.49 -9.64 3.14
CA HIS A 569 -4.96 -9.93 1.79
C HIS A 569 -3.77 -10.21 0.86
N THR A 570 -3.94 -11.17 -0.05
CA THR A 570 -2.94 -11.50 -1.07
C THR A 570 -2.83 -10.38 -2.10
N LYS A 571 -1.60 -9.91 -2.35
CA LYS A 571 -1.29 -8.73 -3.18
C LYS A 571 -1.79 -8.80 -4.63
N ASN A 572 -2.13 -10.00 -5.13
CA ASN A 572 -2.54 -10.26 -6.52
C ASN A 572 -3.95 -10.88 -6.61
N ASN A 573 -4.93 -10.30 -5.93
CA ASN A 573 -6.33 -10.76 -5.99
C ASN A 573 -7.10 -10.38 -7.27
N TYR A 574 -6.41 -10.20 -8.41
CA TYR A 574 -7.08 -9.92 -9.68
C TYR A 574 -8.05 -11.04 -10.11
N SER A 575 -7.80 -12.30 -9.71
CA SER A 575 -8.73 -13.42 -9.95
C SER A 575 -9.70 -13.71 -8.79
N GLY A 576 -9.52 -13.07 -7.61
CA GLY A 576 -10.33 -13.37 -6.42
C GLY A 576 -10.16 -14.79 -5.84
N GLU A 577 -9.21 -15.58 -6.36
CA GLU A 577 -9.07 -17.02 -6.04
C GLU A 577 -8.23 -17.30 -4.78
N LEU A 578 -7.41 -16.34 -4.34
CA LEU A 578 -6.56 -16.53 -3.17
C LEU A 578 -7.28 -16.05 -1.89
N PRO A 579 -7.42 -16.94 -0.87
CA PRO A 579 -8.10 -16.58 0.36
C PRO A 579 -7.28 -15.58 1.17
N SER A 580 -7.98 -14.81 2.00
CA SER A 580 -7.31 -13.94 2.97
C SER A 580 -6.74 -14.78 4.11
N ILE A 581 -5.65 -14.32 4.73
CA ILE A 581 -5.02 -15.02 5.84
C ILE A 581 -5.28 -14.22 7.12
N ALA A 582 -6.04 -14.81 8.04
CA ALA A 582 -6.28 -14.25 9.36
C ALA A 582 -5.31 -14.88 10.37
N ALA A 583 -4.63 -14.06 11.17
CA ALA A 583 -3.74 -14.48 12.24
C ALA A 583 -4.19 -13.88 13.57
N VAL A 584 -4.21 -14.70 14.62
CA VAL A 584 -4.52 -14.29 15.99
C VAL A 584 -3.40 -14.75 16.91
N VAL A 585 -2.91 -13.85 17.75
CA VAL A 585 -1.86 -14.10 18.75
C VAL A 585 -2.39 -13.73 20.13
N ALA A 586 -2.20 -14.59 21.12
CA ALA A 586 -2.65 -14.37 22.49
C ALA A 586 -1.50 -14.55 23.50
N SER A 587 -1.46 -13.70 24.53
CA SER A 587 -0.50 -13.84 25.63
C SER A 587 -0.81 -15.07 26.49
N MET A 588 0.26 -15.74 26.94
CA MET A 588 0.16 -17.00 27.70
C MET A 588 0.62 -16.87 29.16
N ASN A 589 1.19 -15.72 29.54
CA ASN A 589 1.62 -15.41 30.90
C ASN A 589 1.38 -13.93 31.25
N SER A 590 1.45 -13.60 32.55
CA SER A 590 1.23 -12.25 33.09
C SER A 590 2.24 -11.22 32.59
N GLU A 591 3.45 -11.66 32.28
CA GLU A 591 4.54 -10.82 31.79
C GLU A 591 4.45 -10.55 30.29
N CYS A 592 3.49 -11.20 29.60
CA CYS A 592 3.27 -11.11 28.15
C CYS A 592 4.51 -11.43 27.31
N THR A 593 5.37 -12.32 27.82
CA THR A 593 6.60 -12.76 27.13
C THR A 593 6.42 -14.03 26.33
N LEU A 594 5.37 -14.80 26.63
CA LEU A 594 4.99 -16.01 25.91
C LEU A 594 3.69 -15.76 25.16
N THR A 595 3.63 -16.21 23.91
CA THR A 595 2.47 -16.05 23.05
C THR A 595 2.12 -17.34 22.34
N ASN A 596 0.84 -17.58 22.14
CA ASN A 596 0.35 -18.63 21.26
C ASN A 596 -0.29 -18.00 20.02
N GLN A 597 -0.16 -18.65 18.87
CA GLN A 597 -0.59 -18.12 17.58
C GLN A 597 -1.47 -19.11 16.82
N ARG A 598 -2.48 -18.59 16.14
CA ARG A 598 -3.37 -19.36 15.26
C ARG A 598 -3.53 -18.63 13.94
N VAL A 599 -3.40 -19.35 12.84
CA VAL A 599 -3.58 -18.83 11.48
C VAL A 599 -4.71 -19.60 10.81
N SER A 600 -5.60 -18.89 10.11
CA SER A 600 -6.69 -19.46 9.32
C SER A 600 -6.73 -18.84 7.93
N ARG A 601 -7.14 -19.64 6.95
CA ARG A 601 -7.59 -19.13 5.65
C ARG A 601 -9.05 -18.72 5.81
N GLN A 602 -9.43 -17.57 5.28
CA GLN A 602 -10.79 -17.03 5.29
C GLN A 602 -11.39 -17.04 3.89
#